data_AF-A0A7K1GDX8-F1
#
_entry.id   AF-A0A7K1GDX8-F1
#
_cell.length_a   1.000
_cell.length_b   1.000
_cell.length_c   1.000
_cell.angle_alpha   90.00
_cell.angle_beta   90.00
_cell.angle_gamma   90.00
#
_symmetry.space_group_name_H-M   'P 1'
#
loop_
_entity.id
_entity.type
_entity.pdbx_description
1 polymer ?
#
loop_
_entity_poly.entity_id
_entity_poly.type
_entity_poly.pdbx_seq_one_letter_code
_entity_poly.pdbx_strand_id
1 'polypeptide(L)'
;MKTNQLYTILFLLSLYCCQNSKKANNTINETDCIESVLAKDSELGKTRNHECETITLHQTIENYTKAMQNLNFEGCPEAFSTAFEGHISAWDRMGEFTKAYSDLRGEMHVLFDSIEKTKDSTQFKALLKNIWGTWAEVEAAQPNSK
;
A
#
# COMPACT_ATOMS: atom_id res chain seq x y z
N MET A 1 19.02 -57.86 41.93
CA MET A 1 19.80 -58.57 40.89
C MET A 1 18.85 -59.22 39.90
N LYS A 2 18.76 -58.68 38.68
CA LYS A 2 18.30 -59.37 37.48
C LYS A 2 19.23 -58.95 36.35
N THR A 3 19.92 -59.92 35.78
CA THR A 3 20.80 -59.83 34.61
C THR A 3 20.05 -60.22 33.35
N ASN A 4 20.39 -59.59 32.21
CA ASN A 4 20.56 -60.15 30.84
C ASN A 4 20.46 -58.99 29.83
N GLN A 5 21.59 -58.46 29.35
CA GLN A 5 22.27 -58.76 28.08
C GLN A 5 21.42 -58.40 26.84
N LEU A 6 21.62 -57.26 26.17
CA LEU A 6 22.64 -56.86 25.16
C LEU A 6 22.56 -57.59 23.81
N TYR A 7 22.87 -56.83 22.74
CA TYR A 7 23.03 -57.15 21.30
C TYR A 7 21.81 -56.79 20.41
N THR A 8 21.89 -56.13 19.25
CA THR A 8 22.90 -55.38 18.45
C THR A 8 22.12 -54.73 17.28
N ILE A 9 22.75 -53.83 16.52
CA ILE A 9 22.45 -53.38 15.12
C ILE A 9 21.64 -52.07 15.06
N LEU A 10 22.21 -50.86 14.89
CA LEU A 10 23.16 -50.32 13.89
C LEU A 10 22.49 -49.93 12.55
N PHE A 11 22.49 -48.61 12.29
CA PHE A 11 22.46 -47.91 11.00
C PHE A 11 21.16 -47.75 10.20
N LEU A 12 20.71 -46.48 10.10
CA LEU A 12 20.21 -45.74 8.91
C LEU A 12 19.76 -44.35 9.42
N LEU A 13 20.63 -43.35 9.58
CA LEU A 13 21.09 -42.45 8.50
C LEU A 13 19.99 -42.12 7.48
N SER A 14 19.10 -41.20 7.84
CA SER A 14 18.54 -40.20 6.92
C SER A 14 18.12 -38.98 7.74
N LEU A 15 18.92 -37.93 7.70
CA LEU A 15 18.56 -36.72 6.93
C LEU A 15 17.23 -36.10 7.38
N TYR A 16 17.20 -35.60 8.62
CA TYR A 16 16.52 -34.32 8.88
C TYR A 16 17.59 -33.25 9.12
N CYS A 17 18.43 -33.06 8.10
CA CYS A 17 19.11 -31.79 7.92
C CYS A 17 18.04 -30.73 7.69
N CYS A 18 17.95 -29.79 8.62
CA CYS A 18 17.70 -28.38 8.38
C CYS A 18 17.07 -28.05 7.02
N GLN A 19 15.74 -28.06 6.92
CA GLN A 19 15.06 -27.12 6.02
C GLN A 19 14.95 -25.77 6.73
N ASN A 20 16.10 -25.19 7.09
CA ASN A 20 16.22 -23.75 7.18
C ASN A 20 16.43 -23.29 5.74
N SER A 21 15.32 -23.14 5.01
CA SER A 21 15.31 -22.33 3.80
C SER A 21 15.71 -20.93 4.22
N LYS A 22 17.01 -20.62 4.15
CA LYS A 22 17.48 -19.25 4.13
C LYS A 22 16.80 -18.60 2.93
N LYS A 23 15.75 -17.80 3.18
CA LYS A 23 15.31 -16.75 2.25
C LYS A 23 16.48 -15.78 2.10
N ALA A 24 17.42 -16.12 1.25
CA ALA A 24 18.59 -15.29 0.96
C ALA A 24 18.58 -15.02 -0.54
N ASN A 25 17.99 -13.87 -0.92
CA ASN A 25 18.44 -12.97 -2.00
C ASN A 25 17.36 -12.03 -2.58
N ASN A 26 16.10 -12.03 -2.12
CA ASN A 26 15.09 -11.10 -2.64
C ASN A 26 14.95 -9.76 -1.88
N THR A 27 15.46 -9.65 -0.65
CA THR A 27 15.19 -8.50 0.23
C THR A 27 15.80 -7.17 -0.24
N ILE A 28 16.86 -7.20 -1.05
CA ILE A 28 17.47 -5.99 -1.60
C ILE A 28 16.55 -5.38 -2.68
N ASN A 29 16.00 -6.22 -3.57
CA ASN A 29 15.07 -5.76 -4.61
C ASN A 29 13.71 -5.32 -4.03
N GLU A 30 13.22 -6.03 -3.01
CA GLU A 30 11.93 -5.72 -2.37
C GLU A 30 11.95 -4.35 -1.67
N THR A 31 13.00 -4.04 -0.92
CA THR A 31 13.13 -2.73 -0.23
C THR A 31 13.26 -1.59 -1.24
N ASP A 32 14.13 -1.75 -2.24
CA ASP A 32 14.36 -0.72 -3.27
C ASP A 32 13.06 -0.42 -4.06
N CYS A 33 12.27 -1.45 -4.38
CA CYS A 33 10.98 -1.26 -5.04
C CYS A 33 9.98 -0.48 -4.16
N ILE A 34 9.83 -0.86 -2.89
CA ILE A 34 8.94 -0.18 -1.94
C ILE A 34 9.34 1.30 -1.79
N GLU A 35 10.63 1.56 -1.55
CA GLU A 35 11.13 2.93 -1.40
C GLU A 35 10.89 3.77 -2.65
N SER A 36 11.10 3.19 -3.84
CA SER A 36 10.82 3.85 -5.12
C SER A 36 9.34 4.20 -5.28
N VAL A 37 8.43 3.26 -4.99
CA VAL A 37 6.97 3.49 -5.07
C VAL A 37 6.53 4.58 -4.09
N LEU A 38 6.97 4.51 -2.83
CA LEU A 38 6.62 5.49 -1.79
C LEU A 38 7.20 6.88 -2.08
N ALA A 39 8.42 6.94 -2.62
CA ALA A 39 9.03 8.20 -3.02
C ALA A 39 8.22 8.86 -4.15
N LYS A 40 7.77 8.08 -5.13
CA LYS A 40 6.96 8.60 -6.23
C LYS A 40 5.57 9.03 -5.78
N ASP A 41 4.92 8.28 -4.90
CA ASP A 41 3.68 8.70 -4.25
C ASP A 41 3.84 10.03 -3.50
N SER A 42 4.91 10.18 -2.72
CA SER A 42 5.19 11.43 -1.99
C SER A 42 5.34 12.64 -2.93
N GLU A 43 6.05 12.47 -4.05
CA GLU A 43 6.19 13.50 -5.08
C GLU A 43 4.84 13.87 -5.71
N LEU A 44 4.06 12.86 -6.08
CA LEU A 44 2.73 13.03 -6.67
C LEU A 44 1.75 13.68 -5.68
N GLY A 45 1.77 13.28 -4.41
CA GLY A 45 0.93 13.85 -3.35
C GLY A 45 1.23 15.32 -3.07
N LYS A 46 2.51 15.72 -3.10
CA LYS A 46 2.89 17.15 -3.03
C LYS A 46 2.33 17.95 -4.19
N THR A 47 2.43 17.41 -5.40
CA THR A 47 1.87 18.04 -6.61
C THR A 47 0.36 18.19 -6.49
N ARG A 48 -0.33 17.10 -6.17
CA ARG A 48 -1.79 17.03 -6.00
C ARG A 48 -2.34 18.08 -5.03
N ASN A 49 -1.62 18.36 -3.93
CA ASN A 49 -2.11 19.29 -2.92
C ASN A 49 -2.24 20.74 -3.43
N HIS A 50 -1.42 21.13 -4.41
CA HIS A 50 -1.42 22.47 -5.01
C HIS A 50 -2.03 22.52 -6.41
N GLU A 51 -2.07 21.39 -7.15
CA GLU A 51 -2.58 21.36 -8.52
C GLU A 51 -4.06 21.80 -8.59
N CYS A 52 -4.84 21.48 -7.54
CA CYS A 52 -6.23 21.94 -7.35
C CYS A 52 -6.40 23.47 -7.35
N GLU A 53 -5.34 24.27 -7.17
CA GLU A 53 -5.41 25.73 -7.28
C GLU A 53 -5.58 26.18 -8.74
N THR A 54 -5.14 25.36 -9.70
CA THR A 54 -5.11 25.68 -11.13
C THR A 54 -6.09 24.86 -11.95
N ILE A 55 -6.32 23.60 -11.58
CA ILE A 55 -7.30 22.70 -12.19
C ILE A 55 -8.31 22.24 -11.13
N THR A 56 -9.37 21.58 -11.57
CA THR A 56 -10.48 21.20 -10.69
C THR A 56 -10.09 20.06 -9.77
N LEU A 57 -10.72 19.98 -8.58
CA LEU A 57 -10.46 18.89 -7.63
C LEU A 57 -10.57 17.50 -8.27
N HIS A 58 -11.62 17.30 -9.08
CA HIS A 58 -11.82 16.07 -9.82
C HIS A 58 -10.64 15.78 -10.77
N GLN A 59 -10.24 16.76 -11.58
CA GLN A 59 -9.13 16.59 -12.53
C GLN A 59 -7.81 16.31 -11.81
N THR A 60 -7.54 16.99 -10.69
CA THR A 60 -6.36 16.74 -9.88
C THR A 60 -6.31 15.32 -9.34
N ILE A 61 -7.42 14.81 -8.80
CA ILE A 61 -7.49 13.43 -8.30
C ILE A 61 -7.37 12.41 -9.45
N GLU A 62 -7.98 12.71 -10.61
CA GLU A 62 -7.86 11.88 -11.80
C GLU A 62 -6.40 11.82 -12.31
N ASN A 63 -5.70 12.96 -12.36
CA ASN A 63 -4.28 13.03 -12.74
C ASN A 63 -3.41 12.22 -11.76
N TYR A 64 -3.63 12.40 -10.46
CA TYR A 64 -2.92 11.69 -9.40
C TYR A 64 -3.11 10.17 -9.50
N THR A 65 -4.35 9.71 -9.65
CA THR A 65 -4.66 8.27 -9.75
C THR A 65 -4.11 7.65 -11.04
N LYS A 66 -4.22 8.33 -12.19
CA LYS A 66 -3.58 7.90 -13.45
C LYS A 66 -2.05 7.79 -13.30
N ALA A 67 -1.42 8.74 -12.61
CA ALA A 67 0.02 8.68 -12.38
C ALA A 67 0.41 7.49 -11.49
N MET A 68 -0.35 7.24 -10.40
CA MET A 68 -0.11 6.09 -9.53
C MET A 68 -0.34 4.73 -10.22
N GLN A 69 -1.35 4.63 -11.10
CA GLN A 69 -1.63 3.40 -11.87
C GLN A 69 -0.50 3.02 -12.83
N ASN A 70 0.37 3.98 -13.17
CA ASN A 70 1.54 3.77 -14.05
C ASN A 70 2.83 3.48 -13.28
N LEU A 71 2.78 3.33 -11.95
CA LEU A 71 3.95 2.96 -11.15
C LEU A 71 4.43 1.55 -11.48
N ASN A 72 5.75 1.35 -11.41
CA ASN A 72 6.34 0.03 -11.57
C ASN A 72 6.39 -0.70 -10.22
N PHE A 73 5.74 -1.85 -10.14
CA PHE A 73 5.75 -2.73 -8.96
C PHE A 73 6.66 -3.96 -9.15
N GLU A 74 7.46 -4.01 -10.22
CA GLU A 74 8.44 -5.07 -10.43
C GLU A 74 9.44 -5.12 -9.27
N GLY A 75 9.53 -6.28 -8.61
CA GLY A 75 10.40 -6.48 -7.45
C GLY A 75 9.74 -6.20 -6.10
N CYS A 76 8.54 -5.60 -6.07
CA CYS A 76 7.83 -5.35 -4.82
C CYS A 76 7.21 -6.64 -4.25
N PRO A 77 7.13 -6.79 -2.92
CA PRO A 77 6.36 -7.86 -2.30
C PRO A 77 4.88 -7.81 -2.70
N GLU A 78 4.29 -8.97 -2.99
CA GLU A 78 2.88 -9.08 -3.40
C GLU A 78 1.91 -8.39 -2.40
N ALA A 79 2.17 -8.53 -1.11
CA ALA A 79 1.36 -7.90 -0.07
C ALA A 79 1.40 -6.36 -0.14
N PHE A 80 2.57 -5.79 -0.45
CA PHE A 80 2.71 -4.34 -0.62
C PHE A 80 2.02 -3.88 -1.90
N SER A 81 2.27 -4.55 -3.04
CA SER A 81 1.63 -4.21 -4.32
C SER A 81 0.10 -4.25 -4.21
N THR A 82 -0.45 -5.30 -3.60
CA THR A 82 -1.90 -5.44 -3.38
C THR A 82 -2.46 -4.32 -2.49
N ALA A 83 -1.78 -4.00 -1.38
CA ALA A 83 -2.22 -2.92 -0.49
C ALA A 83 -2.18 -1.56 -1.21
N PHE A 84 -1.14 -1.32 -2.01
CA PHE A 84 -0.97 -0.07 -2.76
C PHE A 84 -2.01 0.07 -3.88
N GLU A 85 -2.30 -1.00 -4.62
CA GLU A 85 -3.40 -1.04 -5.60
C GLU A 85 -4.77 -0.76 -4.94
N GLY A 86 -4.97 -1.27 -3.72
CA GLY A 86 -6.11 -0.93 -2.88
C GLY A 86 -6.18 0.56 -2.56
N HIS A 87 -5.05 1.18 -2.24
CA HIS A 87 -4.94 2.62 -2.00
C HIS A 87 -5.26 3.45 -3.24
N ILE A 88 -4.73 3.07 -4.40
CA ILE A 88 -5.05 3.70 -5.69
C ILE A 88 -6.57 3.62 -5.95
N SER A 89 -7.18 2.46 -5.73
CA SER A 89 -8.62 2.26 -5.90
C SER A 89 -9.46 3.11 -4.93
N ALA A 90 -8.98 3.36 -3.72
CA ALA A 90 -9.66 4.25 -2.77
C ALA A 90 -9.66 5.71 -3.26
N TRP A 91 -8.53 6.17 -3.82
CA TRP A 91 -8.44 7.50 -4.44
C TRP A 91 -9.28 7.62 -5.71
N ASP A 92 -9.33 6.59 -6.54
CA ASP A 92 -10.17 6.56 -7.74
C ASP A 92 -11.66 6.76 -7.40
N ARG A 93 -12.16 6.08 -6.37
CA ARG A 93 -13.53 6.29 -5.85
C ARG A 93 -13.77 7.71 -5.34
N MET A 94 -12.77 8.34 -4.72
CA MET A 94 -12.85 9.76 -4.36
C MET A 94 -12.90 10.65 -5.61
N GLY A 95 -12.15 10.30 -6.66
CA GLY A 95 -12.21 10.95 -7.96
C GLY A 95 -13.61 10.90 -8.57
N GLU A 96 -14.26 9.73 -8.53
CA GLU A 96 -15.64 9.57 -9.00
C GLU A 96 -16.63 10.42 -8.18
N PHE A 97 -16.51 10.43 -6.86
CA PHE A 97 -17.35 11.25 -5.99
C PHE A 97 -17.19 12.75 -6.29
N THR A 98 -15.95 13.20 -6.51
CA THR A 98 -15.65 14.63 -6.74
C THR A 98 -16.07 15.13 -8.12
N LYS A 99 -16.53 14.28 -9.05
CA LYS A 99 -17.16 14.72 -10.30
C LYS A 99 -18.38 15.63 -10.08
N ALA A 100 -19.14 15.37 -9.01
CA ALA A 100 -20.27 16.22 -8.61
C ALA A 100 -19.85 17.62 -8.12
N TYR A 101 -18.56 17.83 -7.89
CA TYR A 101 -17.93 19.06 -7.44
C TYR A 101 -16.92 19.58 -8.48
N SER A 102 -17.21 19.35 -9.76
CA SER A 102 -16.29 19.58 -10.88
C SER A 102 -15.83 21.02 -11.05
N ASP A 103 -16.48 22.00 -10.43
CA ASP A 103 -16.07 23.41 -10.46
C ASP A 103 -15.16 23.83 -9.30
N LEU A 104 -14.95 22.97 -8.28
CA LEU A 104 -14.14 23.33 -7.11
C LEU A 104 -12.65 23.43 -7.46
N ARG A 105 -12.04 24.55 -7.07
CA ARG A 105 -10.61 24.87 -7.19
C ARG A 105 -10.12 25.61 -5.95
N GLY A 106 -8.86 25.40 -5.58
CA GLY A 106 -8.22 25.89 -4.36
C GLY A 106 -7.33 24.82 -3.75
N GLU A 107 -6.69 25.12 -2.62
CA GLU A 107 -5.90 24.13 -1.88
C GLU A 107 -6.77 22.93 -1.48
N MET A 108 -6.28 21.70 -1.72
CA MET A 108 -7.09 20.49 -1.56
C MET A 108 -7.73 20.35 -0.18
N HIS A 109 -7.01 20.69 0.90
CA HIS A 109 -7.52 20.59 2.26
C HIS A 109 -8.67 21.57 2.51
N VAL A 110 -8.60 22.79 1.97
CA VAL A 110 -9.70 23.77 2.04
C VAL A 110 -10.93 23.26 1.29
N LEU A 111 -10.73 22.64 0.13
CA LEU A 111 -11.82 22.04 -0.63
C LEU A 111 -12.46 20.89 0.13
N PHE A 112 -11.68 20.02 0.76
CA PHE A 112 -12.18 18.94 1.60
C PHE A 112 -13.00 19.49 2.78
N ASP A 113 -12.50 20.49 3.50
CA ASP A 113 -13.23 21.18 4.58
C ASP A 113 -14.56 21.78 4.10
N SER A 114 -14.62 22.25 2.84
CA SER A 114 -15.86 22.77 2.26
C SER A 114 -16.87 21.66 1.98
N ILE A 115 -16.44 20.52 1.46
CA ILE A 115 -17.29 19.35 1.16
C ILE A 115 -17.85 18.76 2.45
N GLU A 116 -17.06 18.72 3.53
CA GLU A 116 -17.49 18.26 4.85
C GLU A 116 -18.67 19.05 5.45
N LYS A 117 -18.91 20.26 4.97
CA LYS A 117 -20.01 21.13 5.40
C LYS A 117 -21.26 21.00 4.53
N THR A 118 -21.19 20.20 3.46
CA THR A 118 -22.30 19.96 2.55
C THR A 118 -23.21 18.83 3.03
N LYS A 119 -24.34 18.64 2.32
CA LYS A 119 -25.26 17.52 2.54
C LYS A 119 -24.62 16.14 2.30
N ASP A 120 -23.56 16.07 1.48
CA ASP A 120 -22.91 14.81 1.10
C ASP A 120 -21.73 14.46 2.01
N SER A 121 -21.56 15.21 3.11
CA SER A 121 -20.47 15.07 4.09
C SER A 121 -20.30 13.64 4.64
N THR A 122 -21.38 12.90 4.86
CA THR A 122 -21.32 11.52 5.34
C THR A 122 -20.61 10.60 4.32
N GLN A 123 -20.97 10.71 3.05
CA GLN A 123 -20.36 9.91 1.98
C GLN A 123 -18.90 10.30 1.79
N PHE A 124 -18.61 11.61 1.76
CA PHE A 124 -17.25 12.12 1.65
C PHE A 124 -16.35 11.60 2.80
N LYS A 125 -16.81 11.67 4.04
CA LYS A 125 -16.06 11.18 5.22
C LYS A 125 -15.82 9.68 5.17
N ALA A 126 -16.77 8.90 4.66
CA ALA A 126 -16.58 7.47 4.47
C ALA A 126 -15.48 7.16 3.44
N LEU A 127 -15.45 7.90 2.32
CA LEU A 127 -14.40 7.77 1.30
C LEU A 127 -13.03 8.22 1.83
N LEU A 128 -12.97 9.35 2.53
CA LEU A 128 -11.74 9.84 3.14
C LEU A 128 -11.21 8.85 4.19
N LYS A 129 -12.09 8.29 5.03
CA LYS A 129 -11.72 7.23 5.97
C LYS A 129 -11.18 5.99 5.25
N ASN A 130 -11.76 5.61 4.12
CA ASN A 130 -11.30 4.47 3.33
C ASN A 130 -9.89 4.71 2.76
N ILE A 131 -9.58 5.92 2.30
CA ILE A 131 -8.23 6.30 1.86
C ILE A 131 -7.23 6.11 3.01
N TRP A 132 -7.53 6.62 4.21
CA TRP A 132 -6.65 6.42 5.37
C TRP A 132 -6.53 4.97 5.80
N GLY A 133 -7.62 4.19 5.71
CA GLY A 133 -7.61 2.76 6.00
C GLY A 133 -6.68 1.98 5.08
N THR A 134 -6.78 2.20 3.77
CA THR A 134 -5.88 1.57 2.79
C THR A 134 -4.44 2.02 2.93
N TRP A 135 -4.17 3.26 3.36
CA TRP A 135 -2.81 3.69 3.68
C TRP A 135 -2.22 2.91 4.87
N ALA A 136 -3.00 2.66 5.92
CA ALA A 136 -2.55 1.84 7.04
C ALA A 136 -2.21 0.40 6.61
N GLU A 137 -2.92 -0.15 5.61
CA GLU A 137 -2.57 -1.45 5.01
C GLU A 137 -1.24 -1.39 4.25
N VAL A 138 -0.97 -0.31 3.52
CA VAL A 138 0.32 -0.06 2.86
C VAL A 138 1.45 0.00 3.88
N GLU A 139 1.28 0.74 4.98
CA GLU A 139 2.25 0.82 6.08
C GLU A 139 2.49 -0.55 6.73
N ALA A 140 1.42 -1.30 7.01
CA ALA A 140 1.52 -2.64 7.59
C ALA A 140 2.25 -3.63 6.66
N ALA A 141 2.17 -3.45 5.33
CA ALA A 141 2.82 -4.30 4.35
C ALA A 141 4.33 -4.02 4.17
N GLN A 142 4.88 -2.96 4.79
CA GLN A 142 6.31 -2.66 4.72
C GLN A 142 7.15 -3.65 5.57
N PRO A 143 8.40 -3.97 5.18
CA PRO A 143 9.25 -4.94 5.89
C PRO A 143 9.53 -4.62 7.36
N ASN A 144 9.48 -3.34 7.74
CA ASN A 144 9.85 -2.84 9.07
C ASN A 144 8.64 -2.50 9.96
N SER A 145 7.41 -2.87 9.59
CA SER A 145 6.18 -2.50 10.30
C SER A 145 5.91 -3.29 11.60
N LYS A 146 6.91 -3.97 12.16
CA LYS A 146 6.78 -4.86 13.34
C LYS A 146 7.47 -4.33 14.58
#